data_AF-A0A9E5EZ09-F1
#
_entry.id   AF-A0A9E5EZ09-F1
#
_cell.length_a   1.000
_cell.length_b   1.000
_cell.length_c   1.000
_cell.angle_alpha   90.00
_cell.angle_beta   90.00
_cell.angle_gamma   90.00
#
_symmetry.space_group_name_H-M   'P 1'
#
loop_
_entity.id
_entity.type
_entity.pdbx_description
1 polymer ?
#
loop_
_entity_poly.entity_id
_entity_poly.type
_entity_poly.pdbx_seq_one_letter_code
_entity_poly.pdbx_strand_id
1 'polypeptide(L)'
;MQTETPRPTLFEINTRVYLNELSKKLNKTASLDDVPDSLLLDLANKGFDFIWFLGVWQIGAVGKDVSRTTKAWQESFRNCLPDLNQNDITGSPFAVQSYEVDSILGGPESLAKLRKRMQAFNLKLCLDFVPNHTA
;
A
#
# COMPACT_ATOMS: atom_id res chain seq x y z
N MET A 1 14.31 -1.99 -27.45
CA MET A 1 14.33 -0.65 -26.84
C MET A 1 12.92 -0.33 -26.40
N GLN A 2 12.67 -0.24 -25.09
CA GLN A 2 11.40 0.25 -24.56
C GLN A 2 11.37 1.76 -24.82
N THR A 3 10.53 2.21 -25.74
CA THR A 3 10.31 3.63 -25.99
C THR A 3 9.60 4.21 -24.78
N GLU A 4 10.15 5.26 -24.17
CA GLU A 4 9.47 5.95 -23.06
C GLU A 4 8.08 6.42 -23.50
N THR A 5 7.06 6.10 -22.72
CA THR A 5 5.67 6.53 -22.96
C THR A 5 5.61 8.05 -22.80
N PRO A 6 5.31 8.82 -23.87
CA PRO A 6 5.11 10.25 -23.73
C PRO A 6 3.80 10.46 -22.95
N ARG A 7 3.91 10.87 -21.68
CA ARG A 7 2.84 10.98 -20.67
C ARG A 7 2.54 9.66 -19.94
N PRO A 8 3.41 9.24 -19.01
CA PRO A 8 3.15 8.05 -18.21
C PRO A 8 1.92 8.26 -17.32
N THR A 9 1.15 7.20 -17.14
CA THR A 9 -0.01 7.15 -16.27
C THR A 9 0.28 6.34 -15.01
N LEU A 10 -0.29 6.76 -13.88
CA LEU A 10 -0.06 6.17 -12.57
C LEU A 10 -1.39 5.79 -11.92
N PHE A 11 -1.47 4.57 -11.39
CA PHE A 11 -2.57 4.15 -10.54
C PHE A 11 -2.09 4.02 -9.09
N GLU A 12 -2.71 4.74 -8.16
CA GLU A 12 -2.39 4.67 -6.73
C GLU A 12 -3.26 3.62 -6.03
N ILE A 13 -2.63 2.78 -5.22
CA ILE A 13 -3.27 1.84 -4.32
C ILE A 13 -2.85 2.20 -2.89
N ASN A 14 -3.82 2.47 -2.02
CA ASN A 14 -3.58 2.44 -0.58
C ASN A 14 -3.34 0.98 -0.17
N THR A 15 -2.07 0.60 -0.02
CA THR A 15 -1.65 -0.80 0.12
C THR A 15 -2.28 -1.48 1.32
N ARG A 16 -2.35 -0.78 2.46
CA ARG A 16 -2.86 -1.35 3.72
C ARG A 16 -4.37 -1.56 3.67
N VAL A 17 -5.11 -0.62 3.09
CA VAL A 17 -6.57 -0.78 2.87
C VAL A 17 -6.83 -1.93 1.90
N TYR A 18 -6.12 -1.95 0.77
CA TYR A 18 -6.26 -2.99 -0.24
C TYR A 18 -5.99 -4.39 0.32
N LEU A 19 -4.90 -4.56 1.07
CA LEU A 19 -4.57 -5.85 1.67
C LEU A 19 -5.52 -6.25 2.80
N ASN A 20 -6.11 -5.29 3.54
CA ASN A 20 -7.17 -5.60 4.51
C ASN A 20 -8.42 -6.16 3.80
N GLU A 21 -8.86 -5.54 2.70
CA GLU A 21 -9.97 -6.05 1.91
C GLU A 21 -9.67 -7.41 1.27
N LEU A 22 -8.45 -7.58 0.76
CA LEU A 22 -7.99 -8.84 0.20
C LEU A 22 -7.95 -9.93 1.28
N SER A 23 -7.52 -9.59 2.50
CA SER A 23 -7.51 -10.51 3.64
C SER A 23 -8.91 -11.04 3.95
N LYS A 24 -9.91 -10.15 3.96
CA LYS A 24 -11.32 -10.51 4.15
C LYS A 24 -11.81 -11.43 3.03
N LYS A 25 -11.47 -11.14 1.77
CA LYS A 25 -11.84 -11.96 0.60
C LYS A 25 -11.19 -13.35 0.61
N LEU A 26 -9.94 -13.45 1.05
CA LEU A 26 -9.17 -14.69 1.07
C LEU A 26 -9.32 -15.49 2.38
N ASN A 27 -9.99 -14.92 3.39
CA ASN A 27 -10.08 -15.48 4.74
C ASN A 27 -8.71 -15.84 5.35
N LYS A 28 -7.71 -14.98 5.13
CA LYS A 28 -6.35 -15.07 5.71
C LYS A 28 -5.71 -13.68 5.75
N THR A 29 -4.66 -13.48 6.54
CA THR A 29 -3.86 -12.25 6.46
C THR A 29 -3.13 -12.21 5.11
N ALA A 30 -3.52 -11.26 4.26
CA ALA A 30 -2.94 -11.07 2.94
C ALA A 30 -1.70 -10.18 3.00
N SER A 31 -0.74 -10.49 2.12
CA SER A 31 0.52 -9.76 1.93
C SER A 31 0.66 -9.29 0.49
N LEU A 32 1.77 -8.63 0.15
CA LEU A 32 2.08 -8.27 -1.24
C LEU A 32 2.17 -9.50 -2.17
N ASP A 33 2.46 -10.69 -1.64
CA ASP A 33 2.48 -11.93 -2.43
C ASP A 33 1.06 -12.32 -2.93
N ASP A 34 0.02 -11.90 -2.20
CA ASP A 34 -1.37 -12.25 -2.49
C ASP A 34 -2.03 -11.32 -3.51
N VAL A 35 -1.40 -10.19 -3.87
CA VAL A 35 -1.86 -9.31 -4.95
C VAL A 35 -2.02 -10.16 -6.20
N PRO A 36 -3.22 -10.28 -6.82
CA PRO A 36 -3.45 -11.23 -7.90
C PRO A 36 -2.90 -10.68 -9.21
N ASP A 37 -2.38 -11.57 -10.06
CA ASP A 37 -1.94 -11.20 -11.42
C ASP A 37 -3.10 -10.64 -12.27
N SER A 38 -4.35 -11.01 -11.96
CA SER A 38 -5.53 -10.44 -12.63
C SER A 38 -5.69 -8.95 -12.39
N LEU A 39 -5.30 -8.42 -11.22
CA LEU A 39 -5.28 -6.97 -10.98
C LEU A 39 -4.21 -6.30 -11.84
N LEU A 40 -3.01 -6.90 -11.90
CA LEU A 40 -1.90 -6.36 -12.70
C LEU A 40 -2.27 -6.33 -14.19
N LEU A 41 -2.86 -7.42 -14.70
CA LEU A 41 -3.34 -7.51 -16.07
C LEU A 41 -4.45 -6.50 -16.37
N ASP A 42 -5.43 -6.35 -15.47
CA ASP A 42 -6.53 -5.39 -15.61
C ASP A 42 -6.01 -3.94 -15.67
N LEU A 43 -5.10 -3.56 -14.78
CA LEU A 43 -4.49 -2.22 -14.79
C LEU A 43 -3.65 -1.97 -16.04
N ALA A 44 -2.88 -2.96 -16.49
CA ALA A 44 -2.14 -2.87 -17.75
C ALA A 44 -3.08 -2.70 -18.96
N ASN A 45 -4.19 -3.46 -19.01
CA ASN A 45 -5.20 -3.34 -20.07
C ASN A 45 -5.93 -1.99 -20.05
N LYS A 46 -6.05 -1.36 -18.88
CA LYS A 46 -6.56 0.02 -18.73
C LYS A 46 -5.56 1.09 -19.17
N GLY A 47 -4.34 0.68 -19.54
CA GLY A 47 -3.30 1.56 -20.08
C GLY A 47 -2.43 2.22 -19.01
N PHE A 48 -2.43 1.71 -17.77
CA PHE A 48 -1.53 2.23 -16.73
C PHE A 48 -0.07 1.83 -16.97
N ASP A 49 0.85 2.78 -16.83
CA ASP A 49 2.30 2.52 -16.93
C ASP A 49 2.92 2.18 -15.56
N PHE A 50 2.40 2.77 -14.49
CA PHE A 50 2.90 2.61 -13.13
C PHE A 50 1.78 2.23 -12.16
N ILE A 51 2.14 1.46 -11.15
CA ILE A 51 1.34 1.29 -9.93
C ILE A 51 2.12 1.85 -8.75
N TRP A 52 1.50 2.77 -8.02
CA TRP A 52 1.99 3.26 -6.75
C TRP A 52 1.35 2.48 -5.61
N PHE A 53 2.15 1.66 -4.94
CA PHE A 53 1.76 1.03 -3.68
C PHE A 53 2.08 2.01 -2.55
N LEU A 54 1.12 2.87 -2.21
CA LEU A 54 1.25 3.85 -1.14
C LEU A 54 1.37 3.14 0.21
N GLY A 55 2.36 3.54 1.01
CA GLY A 55 2.49 3.10 2.39
C GLY A 55 2.91 1.65 2.50
N VAL A 56 4.02 1.28 1.87
CA VAL A 56 4.65 -0.04 2.07
C VAL A 56 5.63 -0.05 3.23
N TRP A 57 6.13 1.12 3.64
CA TRP A 57 7.20 1.24 4.64
C TRP A 57 6.70 1.02 6.07
N GLN A 58 7.62 0.63 6.95
CA GLN A 58 7.35 0.56 8.39
C GLN A 58 6.91 1.92 8.93
N ILE A 59 5.77 1.94 9.63
CA ILE A 59 5.27 3.11 10.35
C ILE A 59 5.66 3.00 11.82
N GLY A 60 6.18 4.10 12.38
CA GLY A 60 6.60 4.18 13.78
C GLY A 60 5.45 4.01 14.78
N ALA A 61 5.75 3.42 15.94
CA ALA A 61 4.75 3.13 16.98
C ALA A 61 4.02 4.41 17.44
N VAL A 62 4.75 5.51 17.63
CA VAL A 62 4.17 6.80 18.03
C VAL A 62 3.15 7.30 16.99
N GLY A 63 3.48 7.21 15.70
CA GLY A 63 2.56 7.61 14.63
C GLY A 63 1.27 6.77 14.61
N LYS A 64 1.39 5.46 14.84
CA LYS A 64 0.24 4.56 14.98
C LYS A 64 -0.60 4.93 16.19
N ASP A 65 0.03 5.16 17.34
CA ASP A 65 -0.65 5.48 18.59
C ASP A 65 -1.41 6.79 18.50
N VAL A 66 -0.78 7.85 17.98
CA VAL A 66 -1.45 9.15 17.77
C VAL A 66 -2.69 8.99 16.88
N SER A 67 -2.62 8.20 15.81
CA SER A 67 -3.79 7.91 14.97
C SER A 67 -4.90 7.16 15.71
N ARG A 68 -4.56 6.29 16.67
CA ARG A 68 -5.49 5.46 17.43
C ARG A 68 -6.09 6.14 18.67
N THR A 69 -5.44 7.17 19.21
CA THR A 69 -5.85 7.81 20.47
C THR A 69 -6.39 9.22 20.29
N THR A 70 -6.16 9.88 19.15
CA THR A 70 -6.67 11.24 18.91
C THR A 70 -8.19 11.23 18.76
N LYS A 71 -8.91 11.72 19.77
CA LYS A 71 -10.39 11.65 19.86
C LYS A 71 -11.11 12.19 18.62
N ALA A 72 -10.73 13.38 18.15
CA ALA A 72 -11.37 14.00 16.99
C ALA A 72 -11.24 13.14 15.72
N TRP A 73 -10.11 12.44 15.56
CA TRP A 73 -9.91 11.52 14.44
C TRP A 73 -10.71 10.24 14.61
N GLN A 74 -10.76 9.68 15.83
CA GLN A 74 -11.59 8.51 16.13
C GLN A 74 -13.06 8.75 15.79
N GLU A 75 -13.60 9.93 16.14
CA GLU A 75 -14.96 10.33 15.78
C GLU A 75 -15.15 10.40 14.27
N SER A 76 -14.23 11.05 13.55
CA SER A 76 -14.26 11.09 12.09
C SER A 76 -14.19 9.70 11.45
N PHE A 77 -13.33 8.81 11.96
CA PHE A 77 -13.17 7.46 11.43
C PHE A 77 -14.44 6.62 11.64
N ARG A 78 -15.09 6.72 12.80
CA ARG A 78 -16.36 6.01 13.07
C ARG A 78 -17.51 6.51 12.20
N ASN A 79 -17.52 7.79 11.86
CA ASN A 79 -18.51 8.34 10.93
C ASN A 79 -18.32 7.79 9.51
N CYS A 80 -17.07 7.55 9.08
CA CYS A 80 -16.77 6.99 7.77
C CYS A 80 -16.87 5.46 7.71
N LEU A 81 -16.55 4.78 8.81
CA LEU A 81 -16.54 3.32 8.94
C LEU A 81 -17.28 2.93 10.23
N PRO A 82 -18.61 2.71 10.18
CA PRO A 82 -19.40 2.45 11.37
C PRO A 82 -18.98 1.22 12.17
N ASP A 83 -18.39 0.22 11.51
CA ASP A 83 -17.85 -1.01 12.10
C ASP A 83 -16.35 -0.94 12.42
N LEU A 84 -15.77 0.27 12.52
CA LEU A 84 -14.36 0.53 12.77
C LEU A 84 -13.78 -0.31 13.91
N ASN A 85 -12.75 -1.09 13.59
CA ASN A 85 -11.86 -1.75 14.54
C ASN A 85 -10.55 -0.95 14.70
N GLN A 86 -9.92 -1.00 15.87
CA GLN A 86 -8.61 -0.37 16.11
C GLN A 86 -7.52 -0.87 15.14
N ASN A 87 -7.62 -2.12 14.68
CA ASN A 87 -6.71 -2.70 13.71
C ASN A 87 -6.86 -2.09 12.29
N ASP A 88 -8.01 -1.48 11.97
CA ASP A 88 -8.19 -0.75 10.70
C ASP A 88 -7.39 0.56 10.69
N ILE A 89 -6.98 1.06 11.86
CA ILE A 89 -6.21 2.28 12.02
C ILE A 89 -4.72 1.92 12.08
N THR A 90 -4.09 1.98 10.91
CA THR A 90 -2.70 1.53 10.71
C THR A 90 -1.65 2.63 10.89
N GLY A 91 -2.08 3.86 11.15
CA GLY A 91 -1.23 5.06 11.18
C GLY A 91 -1.15 5.75 9.82
N SER A 92 -0.56 6.95 9.79
CA SER A 92 -0.32 7.66 8.53
C SER A 92 0.74 6.92 7.70
N PRO A 93 0.51 6.66 6.40
CA PRO A 93 1.52 6.06 5.52
C PRO A 93 2.77 6.95 5.38
N PHE A 94 2.67 8.24 5.72
CA PHE A 94 3.78 9.19 5.65
C PHE A 94 4.60 9.27 6.95
N ALA A 95 4.15 8.65 8.04
CA ALA A 95 4.90 8.57 9.30
C ALA A 95 5.93 7.41 9.25
N VAL A 96 6.81 7.46 8.23
CA VAL A 96 7.80 6.43 7.93
C VAL A 96 8.85 6.39 9.03
N GLN A 97 9.01 5.25 9.70
CA GLN A 97 10.09 5.03 10.67
C GLN A 97 11.37 4.58 9.97
N SER A 98 11.25 3.68 9.00
CA SER A 98 12.36 3.16 8.21
C SER A 98 11.89 2.88 6.79
N TYR A 99 12.80 3.00 5.81
CA TYR A 99 12.55 2.60 4.42
C TYR A 99 12.73 1.09 4.22
N GLU A 100 12.18 0.32 5.16
CA GLU A 100 12.05 -1.13 5.07
C GLU A 100 10.55 -1.45 4.90
N VAL A 101 10.23 -2.42 4.04
CA VAL A 101 8.84 -2.84 3.85
C VAL A 101 8.32 -3.44 5.14
N ASP A 102 7.13 -3.01 5.57
CA ASP A 102 6.51 -3.49 6.80
C ASP A 102 6.28 -5.01 6.71
N SER A 103 6.73 -5.75 7.74
CA SER A 103 6.65 -7.21 7.80
C SER A 103 5.22 -7.73 7.67
N ILE A 104 4.21 -6.95 8.12
CA ILE A 104 2.80 -7.29 7.94
C ILE A 104 2.38 -7.37 6.46
N LEU A 105 3.12 -6.72 5.57
CA LEU A 105 2.91 -6.71 4.13
C LEU A 105 3.77 -7.79 3.42
N GLY A 106 4.50 -8.62 4.16
CA GLY A 106 5.40 -9.66 3.63
C GLY A 106 6.88 -9.23 3.52
N GLY A 107 7.21 -8.00 3.89
CA GLY A 107 8.59 -7.53 3.92
C GLY A 107 9.25 -7.34 2.54
N PRO A 108 10.58 -7.13 2.50
CA PRO A 108 11.28 -6.73 1.28
C PRO A 108 11.22 -7.80 0.17
N GLU A 109 11.17 -9.07 0.54
CA GLU A 109 11.08 -10.17 -0.43
C GLU A 109 9.76 -10.17 -1.20
N SER A 110 8.62 -10.00 -0.51
CA SER A 110 7.30 -9.96 -1.17
C SER A 110 7.17 -8.75 -2.10
N LEU A 111 7.74 -7.60 -1.73
CA LEU A 111 7.80 -6.44 -2.63
C LEU A 111 8.66 -6.72 -3.88
N ALA A 112 9.81 -7.38 -3.71
CA ALA A 112 10.67 -7.75 -4.84
C ALA A 112 9.99 -8.75 -5.79
N LYS A 113 9.28 -9.75 -5.24
CA LYS A 113 8.48 -10.70 -6.02
C LYS A 113 7.35 -10.01 -6.78
N LEU A 114 6.61 -9.12 -6.11
CA LEU A 114 5.55 -8.33 -6.74
C LEU A 114 6.10 -7.46 -7.88
N ARG A 115 7.20 -6.73 -7.64
CA ARG A 115 7.88 -5.94 -8.68
C ARG A 115 8.27 -6.80 -9.88
N LYS A 116 8.80 -8.00 -9.65
CA LYS A 116 9.15 -8.94 -10.73
C LYS A 116 7.92 -9.38 -11.52
N ARG A 117 6.80 -9.66 -10.85
CA ARG A 117 5.54 -10.02 -11.52
C ARG A 117 4.98 -8.87 -12.35
N MET A 118 5.01 -7.64 -11.83
CA MET A 118 4.59 -6.43 -12.56
C MET A 118 5.31 -6.24 -13.89
N GLN A 119 6.60 -6.60 -13.97
CA GLN A 119 7.38 -6.51 -15.22
C GLN A 119 6.81 -7.39 -16.34
N ALA A 120 6.19 -8.53 -16.02
CA ALA A 120 5.55 -9.39 -17.01
C ALA A 120 4.34 -8.72 -17.69
N PHE A 121 3.75 -7.72 -17.03
CA PHE A 121 2.64 -6.91 -17.53
C PHE A 121 3.08 -5.52 -18.03
N ASN A 122 4.39 -5.30 -18.19
CA ASN A 122 4.98 -4.00 -18.56
C ASN A 122 4.64 -2.85 -17.57
N LEU A 123 4.29 -3.20 -16.33
CA LEU A 123 3.99 -2.24 -15.27
C LEU A 123 5.25 -1.89 -14.45
N LYS A 124 5.38 -0.62 -14.10
CA LYS A 124 6.47 -0.10 -13.26
C LYS A 124 5.98 0.15 -11.84
N LEU A 125 6.86 -0.08 -10.87
CA LEU A 125 6.58 0.16 -9.45
C LEU A 125 6.97 1.59 -9.06
N CYS A 126 6.05 2.32 -8.45
CA CYS A 126 6.29 3.59 -7.76
C CYS A 126 6.08 3.40 -6.25
N LEU A 127 6.93 4.01 -5.42
CA LEU A 127 6.84 3.98 -3.96
C LEU A 127 7.03 5.38 -3.42
N ASP A 128 6.45 5.65 -2.26
CA ASP A 128 6.58 6.93 -1.60
C ASP A 128 8.01 7.18 -1.08
N PHE A 129 8.47 8.42 -1.22
CA PHE A 129 9.69 8.93 -0.59
C PHE A 129 9.34 10.19 0.19
N VAL A 130 9.51 10.14 1.51
CA VAL A 130 9.13 11.21 2.44
C VAL A 130 10.41 11.74 3.12
N PRO A 131 11.11 12.71 2.52
CA PRO A 131 12.43 13.15 2.99
C PRO A 131 12.39 14.10 4.19
N ASN A 132 11.20 14.42 4.70
CA ASN A 132 11.02 15.48 5.69
C ASN A 132 11.30 15.01 7.13
N HIS A 133 10.94 13.77 7.47
CA HIS A 133 11.10 13.22 8.82
C HIS A 133 11.18 11.69 8.79
N THR A 134 11.77 11.12 9.84
CA THR A 134 11.60 9.71 10.20
C THR A 134 10.90 9.65 11.56
N ALA A 135 9.89 8.78 11.69
CA ALA A 135 9.03 8.65 12.87
C ALA A 135 9.63 7.82 14.01
#